data_AF-A0A8U0M3T0-F1
#
_entry.id   AF-A0A8U0M3T0-F1
#
_cell.length_a   1.000
_cell.length_b   1.000
_cell.length_c   1.000
_cell.angle_alpha   90.00
_cell.angle_beta   90.00
_cell.angle_gamma   90.00
#
_symmetry.space_group_name_H-M   'P 1'
#
loop_
_entity.id
_entity.type
_entity.pdbx_description
1 polymer ?
#
loop_
_entity_poly.entity_id
_entity_poly.type
_entity_poly.pdbx_seq_one_letter_code
_entity_poly.pdbx_strand_id
1 'polypeptide(L)'
;MYPPHLLVPMREDLTSVGFEELTTADDVVNTMENAEGTMLVVVNSVCGCAAGAARPGVKAAVSLSAAKPDKMVTVFAGADLDATAKMREYLLPYPPSSPAIGIFKDGELVHFIERHHIEGRSAQMIAQHLEMALDEFCTPANA
;
A
#
# COMPACT_ATOMS: atom_id res chain seq x y z
N MET A 1 9.88 17.89 8.25
CA MET A 1 8.69 17.73 7.39
C MET A 1 9.05 18.19 5.99
N TYR A 2 8.68 17.44 4.95
CA TYR A 2 9.00 17.82 3.56
C TYR A 2 8.07 18.95 3.07
N PRO A 3 8.56 19.89 2.23
CA PRO A 3 7.71 20.90 1.60
C PRO A 3 6.57 20.25 0.80
N PRO A 4 5.30 20.72 0.93
CA PRO A 4 4.15 20.09 0.28
C PRO A 4 4.30 19.89 -1.23
N HIS A 5 4.84 20.89 -1.94
CA HIS A 5 5.03 20.83 -3.40
C HIS A 5 6.00 19.73 -3.86
N LEU A 6 6.91 19.26 -3.00
CA LEU A 6 7.80 18.14 -3.31
C LEU A 6 7.11 16.78 -3.15
N LEU A 7 6.04 16.74 -2.36
CA LEU A 7 5.29 15.52 -2.08
C LEU A 7 4.21 15.26 -3.13
N VAL A 8 3.63 16.32 -3.73
CA VAL A 8 2.60 16.24 -4.77
C VAL A 8 2.88 15.16 -5.82
N PRO A 9 4.04 15.15 -6.53
CA PRO A 9 4.29 14.14 -7.56
C PRO A 9 4.40 12.72 -6.97
N MET A 10 4.82 12.56 -5.72
CA MET A 10 4.94 11.26 -5.06
C MET A 10 3.58 10.72 -4.58
N ARG A 11 2.64 11.62 -4.28
CA ARG A 11 1.24 11.31 -3.96
C ARG A 11 0.50 10.92 -5.25
N GLU A 12 0.61 11.77 -6.27
CA GLU A 12 0.01 11.57 -7.60
C GLU A 12 0.45 10.26 -8.26
N ASP A 13 1.67 9.79 -7.99
CA ASP A 13 2.18 8.52 -8.52
C ASP A 13 1.35 7.30 -8.09
N LEU A 14 0.58 7.37 -7.00
CA LEU A 14 -0.38 6.35 -6.60
C LEU A 14 -1.83 6.77 -6.84
N THR A 15 -2.20 8.02 -6.53
CA THR A 15 -3.60 8.46 -6.68
C THR A 15 -4.05 8.48 -8.15
N SER A 16 -3.13 8.72 -9.10
CA SER A 16 -3.43 8.64 -10.54
C SER A 16 -3.83 7.25 -11.03
N VAL A 17 -3.56 6.19 -10.25
CA VAL A 17 -3.99 4.82 -10.56
C VAL A 17 -5.08 4.31 -9.60
N GLY A 18 -5.77 5.22 -8.91
CA GLY A 18 -6.97 4.90 -8.13
C GLY A 18 -6.75 4.65 -6.63
N PHE A 19 -5.56 4.95 -6.09
CA PHE A 19 -5.38 4.93 -4.64
C PHE A 19 -6.07 6.13 -3.98
N GLU A 20 -6.85 5.87 -2.94
CA GLU A 20 -7.34 6.89 -2.01
C GLU A 20 -6.24 7.22 -0.99
N GLU A 21 -6.01 8.51 -0.75
CA GLU A 21 -5.02 8.97 0.21
C GLU A 21 -5.65 9.19 1.59
N LEU A 22 -5.10 8.54 2.61
CA LEU A 22 -5.53 8.69 4.00
C LEU A 22 -4.53 9.61 4.71
N THR A 23 -4.98 10.82 5.08
CA THR A 23 -4.09 11.88 5.57
C THR A 23 -4.21 12.13 7.07
N THR A 24 -5.30 11.67 7.68
CA THR A 24 -5.54 11.76 9.13
C THR A 24 -5.66 10.37 9.78
N ALA A 25 -5.51 10.30 11.10
CA ALA A 25 -5.77 9.07 11.84
C ALA A 25 -7.23 8.63 11.72
N ASP A 26 -8.16 9.58 11.69
CA ASP A 26 -9.60 9.31 11.54
C ASP A 26 -9.92 8.71 10.16
N ASP A 27 -9.29 9.19 9.08
CA ASP A 27 -9.43 8.59 7.74
C ASP A 27 -9.02 7.10 7.76
N VAL A 28 -7.96 6.78 8.51
CA VAL A 28 -7.48 5.41 8.66
C VAL A 28 -8.45 4.58 9.48
N VAL A 29 -8.88 5.06 10.65
CA VAL A 29 -9.83 4.34 11.51
C VAL A 29 -11.12 4.07 10.75
N ASN A 30 -11.71 5.09 10.13
CA ASN A 30 -12.94 4.96 9.35
C ASN A 30 -12.76 3.97 8.19
N THR A 31 -11.62 3.99 7.50
CA THR A 31 -11.35 3.04 6.41
C THR A 31 -11.21 1.60 6.92
N MET A 32 -10.50 1.39 8.04
CA MET A 32 -10.21 0.06 8.55
C MET A 32 -11.39 -0.57 9.27
N GLU A 33 -12.18 0.20 10.02
CA GLU A 33 -13.37 -0.31 10.73
C GLU A 33 -14.52 -0.67 9.78
N ASN A 34 -14.55 -0.10 8.58
CA ASN A 34 -15.52 -0.40 7.53
C ASN A 34 -14.90 -1.22 6.38
N ALA A 35 -13.76 -1.88 6.63
CA ALA A 35 -13.06 -2.66 5.63
C ALA A 35 -13.79 -3.99 5.38
N GLU A 36 -14.55 -4.06 4.29
CA GLU A 36 -15.16 -5.29 3.77
C GLU A 36 -14.49 -5.66 2.44
N GLY A 37 -14.42 -6.97 2.13
CA GLY A 37 -13.73 -7.44 0.94
C GLY A 37 -12.23 -7.26 1.06
N THR A 38 -11.56 -6.93 -0.05
CA THR A 38 -10.10 -6.86 -0.12
C THR A 38 -9.58 -5.44 -0.26
N MET A 39 -8.52 -5.12 0.48
CA MET A 39 -7.90 -3.80 0.46
C MET A 39 -6.40 -3.90 0.28
N LEU A 40 -5.86 -3.18 -0.70
CA LEU A 40 -4.43 -2.99 -0.89
C LEU A 40 -4.00 -1.67 -0.25
N VAL A 41 -3.12 -1.75 0.74
CA VAL A 41 -2.56 -0.61 1.48
C VAL A 41 -1.11 -0.39 1.07
N VAL A 42 -0.75 0.83 0.71
CA VAL A 42 0.65 1.23 0.51
C VAL A 42 1.07 2.23 1.58
N VAL A 43 2.09 1.89 2.36
CA VAL A 43 2.80 2.86 3.21
C VAL A 43 3.85 3.54 2.32
N ASN A 44 3.45 4.63 1.66
CA ASN A 44 4.31 5.38 0.74
C ASN A 44 5.43 6.13 1.48
N SER A 45 6.46 6.54 0.76
CA SER A 45 7.61 7.25 1.31
C SER A 45 8.35 8.04 0.23
N VAL A 46 9.17 8.99 0.67
CA VAL A 46 10.11 9.74 -0.18
C VAL A 46 11.38 8.95 -0.55
N CYS A 47 11.63 7.77 0.05
CA CYS A 47 12.88 7.04 -0.20
C CYS A 47 13.03 6.62 -1.67
N GLY A 48 14.27 6.49 -2.13
CA GLY A 48 14.56 5.99 -3.49
C GLY A 48 13.97 4.60 -3.76
N CYS A 49 13.88 3.75 -2.73
CA CYS A 49 13.19 2.45 -2.79
C CYS A 49 11.70 2.55 -3.15
N ALA A 50 11.01 3.59 -2.66
CA ALA A 50 9.60 3.80 -2.96
C ALA A 50 9.42 4.23 -4.42
N ALA A 51 10.28 5.13 -4.90
CA ALA A 51 10.27 5.62 -6.27
C ALA A 51 10.71 4.56 -7.30
N GLY A 52 11.77 3.81 -7.01
CA GLY A 52 12.39 2.88 -7.95
C GLY A 52 11.81 1.47 -7.94
N ALA A 53 11.15 1.05 -6.86
CA ALA A 53 10.63 -0.31 -6.72
C ALA A 53 9.17 -0.36 -6.29
N ALA A 54 8.81 0.24 -5.14
CA ALA A 54 7.47 0.04 -4.56
C ALA A 54 6.34 0.59 -5.43
N ARG A 55 6.33 1.90 -5.71
CA ARG A 55 5.27 2.53 -6.52
C ARG A 55 5.19 1.97 -7.94
N PRO A 56 6.29 1.83 -8.71
CA PRO A 56 6.21 1.22 -10.03
C PRO A 56 5.79 -0.27 -9.97
N GLY A 57 6.21 -1.02 -8.95
CA GLY A 57 5.82 -2.42 -8.76
C GLY A 57 4.34 -2.58 -8.44
N VAL A 58 3.81 -1.78 -7.52
CA VAL A 58 2.37 -1.76 -7.18
C VAL A 58 1.54 -1.37 -8.41
N LYS A 59 1.91 -0.31 -9.13
CA LYS A 59 1.22 0.10 -10.37
C LYS A 59 1.20 -1.01 -11.41
N ALA A 60 2.33 -1.68 -11.60
CA ALA A 60 2.41 -2.79 -12.54
C ALA A 60 1.54 -3.97 -12.11
N ALA A 61 1.58 -4.39 -10.84
CA ALA A 61 0.75 -5.46 -10.31
C ALA A 61 -0.75 -5.16 -10.46
N VAL A 62 -1.16 -3.96 -10.04
CA VAL A 62 -2.56 -3.50 -10.15
C VAL A 62 -2.99 -3.36 -11.60
N SER A 63 -2.09 -3.07 -12.54
CA SER A 63 -2.45 -3.03 -13.97
C SER A 63 -2.61 -4.43 -14.56
N LEU A 64 -1.66 -5.34 -14.27
CA LEU A 64 -1.52 -6.63 -14.92
C LEU A 64 -2.37 -7.76 -14.31
N SER A 65 -2.56 -7.77 -12.99
CA SER A 65 -3.25 -8.87 -12.30
C SER A 65 -4.72 -8.98 -12.72
N ALA A 66 -5.23 -10.20 -12.87
CA ALA A 66 -6.65 -10.41 -13.14
C ALA A 66 -7.51 -10.15 -11.89
N ALA A 67 -6.99 -10.51 -10.71
CA ALA A 67 -7.62 -10.23 -9.42
C ALA A 67 -7.33 -8.80 -8.97
N LYS A 68 -8.37 -8.01 -8.73
CA LYS A 68 -8.23 -6.62 -8.27
C LYS A 68 -8.66 -6.51 -6.81
N PRO A 69 -7.95 -5.74 -5.98
CA PRO A 69 -8.45 -5.40 -4.66
C PRO A 69 -9.71 -4.52 -4.80
N ASP A 70 -10.67 -4.69 -3.90
CA ASP A 70 -11.91 -3.88 -3.88
C ASP A 70 -11.63 -2.42 -3.51
N LYS A 71 -10.65 -2.20 -2.62
CA LYS A 71 -10.19 -0.88 -2.20
C LYS A 71 -8.68 -0.74 -2.31
N MET A 72 -8.20 0.42 -2.71
CA MET A 72 -6.78 0.76 -2.75
C MET A 72 -6.54 2.04 -1.97
N VAL A 73 -5.70 1.99 -0.94
CA VAL A 73 -5.41 3.16 -0.09
C VAL A 73 -3.93 3.34 0.17
N THR A 74 -3.53 4.58 0.44
CA THR A 74 -2.15 4.93 0.75
C THR A 74 -2.07 5.88 1.94
N VAL A 75 -1.08 5.67 2.80
CA VAL A 75 -0.62 6.64 3.81
C VAL A 75 0.80 7.07 3.47
N PHE A 76 1.20 8.28 3.84
CA PHE A 76 2.52 8.80 3.46
C PHE A 76 3.47 8.95 4.66
N ALA A 77 4.39 7.99 4.80
CA ALA A 77 5.38 8.00 5.87
C ALA A 77 6.34 9.21 5.77
N GLY A 78 6.38 10.01 6.84
CA GLY A 78 7.19 11.22 6.94
C GLY A 78 6.49 12.51 6.46
N ALA A 79 5.28 12.39 5.89
CA ALA A 79 4.42 13.50 5.57
C ALA A 79 3.16 13.50 6.47
N ASP A 80 2.38 12.42 6.43
CA ASP A 80 1.13 12.27 7.19
C ASP A 80 1.41 11.39 8.41
N LEU A 81 2.02 11.99 9.43
CA LEU A 81 2.58 11.28 10.58
C LEU A 81 1.50 10.51 11.35
N ASP A 82 0.36 11.15 11.65
CA ASP A 82 -0.70 10.55 12.45
C ASP A 82 -1.42 9.43 11.69
N ALA A 83 -1.73 9.64 10.40
CA ALA A 83 -2.28 8.60 9.54
C ALA A 83 -1.33 7.39 9.42
N THR A 84 -0.04 7.64 9.18
CA THR A 84 0.95 6.56 9.08
C THR A 84 1.10 5.81 10.40
N ALA A 85 1.12 6.52 11.54
CA ALA A 85 1.20 5.90 12.85
C ALA A 85 -0.03 5.03 13.13
N LYS A 86 -1.22 5.54 12.83
CA LYS A 86 -2.47 4.79 12.99
C LYS A 86 -2.51 3.55 12.11
N MET A 87 -2.16 3.68 10.83
CA MET A 87 -2.12 2.54 9.90
C MET A 87 -1.16 1.45 10.39
N ARG A 88 -0.03 1.80 10.99
CA ARG A 88 0.92 0.84 11.54
C ARG A 88 0.38 0.01 12.70
N GLU A 89 -0.61 0.51 13.44
CA GLU A 89 -1.29 -0.28 14.49
C GLU A 89 -2.05 -1.47 13.87
N TYR A 90 -2.66 -1.29 12.69
CA TYR A 90 -3.32 -2.36 11.93
C TYR A 90 -2.34 -3.27 11.19
N LEU A 91 -1.07 -2.88 11.06
CA LEU A 91 -0.01 -3.66 10.41
C LEU A 91 0.80 -4.53 11.39
N LEU A 92 0.40 -4.60 12.66
CA LEU A 92 1.04 -5.48 13.64
C LEU A 92 0.87 -6.96 13.24
N PRO A 93 1.85 -7.84 13.56
CA PRO A 93 3.01 -7.62 14.41
C PRO A 93 4.26 -7.09 13.66
N TYR A 94 4.13 -6.69 12.39
CA TYR A 94 5.29 -6.32 11.58
C TYR A 94 5.93 -5.01 12.05
N PRO A 95 7.27 -4.93 12.08
CA PRO A 95 7.95 -3.73 12.52
C PRO A 95 7.66 -2.56 11.56
N PRO A 96 7.48 -1.33 12.08
CA PRO A 96 7.29 -0.14 11.26
C PRO A 96 8.40 0.04 10.21
N SER A 97 8.03 -0.04 8.94
CA SER A 97 8.94 0.21 7.81
C SER A 97 8.25 1.04 6.71
N SER A 98 9.05 1.63 5.82
CA SER A 98 8.55 2.36 4.66
C SER A 98 9.59 2.37 3.53
N PRO A 99 9.20 2.08 2.27
CA PRO A 99 7.87 1.66 1.85
C PRO A 99 7.53 0.28 2.40
N ALA A 100 6.23 0.03 2.56
CA ALA A 100 5.68 -1.28 2.89
C ALA A 100 4.30 -1.41 2.22
N ILE A 101 3.87 -2.64 1.96
CA ILE A 101 2.61 -2.93 1.26
C ILE A 101 1.86 -4.00 2.02
N GLY A 102 0.57 -3.79 2.30
CA GLY A 102 -0.29 -4.75 2.98
C GLY A 102 -1.52 -5.09 2.13
N ILE A 103 -1.98 -6.34 2.23
CA ILE A 103 -3.28 -6.77 1.72
C ILE A 103 -4.14 -7.15 2.91
N PHE A 104 -5.29 -6.53 3.02
CA PHE A 104 -6.31 -6.87 4.00
C PHE A 104 -7.46 -7.60 3.33
N LYS A 105 -8.11 -8.49 4.09
CA LYS A 105 -9.36 -9.15 3.72
C LYS A 105 -10.30 -9.11 4.92
N ASP A 106 -11.47 -8.50 4.75
CA ASP A 106 -12.50 -8.35 5.78
C ASP A 106 -11.92 -7.78 7.10
N GLY A 107 -11.06 -6.77 6.98
CA GLY A 107 -10.40 -6.10 8.10
C GLY A 107 -9.16 -6.80 8.65
N GLU A 108 -8.84 -8.03 8.23
CA GLU A 108 -7.67 -8.77 8.68
C GLU A 108 -6.49 -8.64 7.71
N LEU A 109 -5.28 -8.44 8.23
CA LEU A 109 -4.06 -8.41 7.42
C LEU A 109 -3.68 -9.82 6.96
N VAL A 110 -3.83 -10.11 5.67
CA VAL A 110 -3.57 -11.44 5.09
C VAL A 110 -2.22 -11.56 4.39
N HIS A 111 -1.66 -10.45 3.92
CA HIS A 111 -0.33 -10.42 3.32
C HIS A 111 0.41 -9.12 3.63
N PHE A 112 1.73 -9.19 3.78
CA PHE A 112 2.54 -8.01 4.04
C PHE A 112 3.93 -8.09 3.40
N ILE A 113 4.34 -7.01 2.75
CA ILE A 113 5.66 -6.82 2.14
C ILE A 113 6.38 -5.71 2.88
N GLU A 114 7.30 -6.10 3.75
CA GLU A 114 8.20 -5.19 4.46
C GLU A 114 9.21 -4.50 3.54
N ARG A 115 9.76 -3.36 3.99
CA ARG A 115 10.81 -2.64 3.26
C ARG A 115 11.98 -3.53 2.85
N HIS A 116 12.43 -4.46 3.68
CA HIS A 116 13.59 -5.30 3.37
C HIS A 116 13.32 -6.28 2.21
N HIS A 117 12.06 -6.53 1.88
CA HIS A 117 11.63 -7.26 0.68
C HIS A 117 11.49 -6.36 -0.55
N ILE A 118 11.53 -5.02 -0.37
CA ILE A 118 11.43 -4.04 -1.45
C ILE A 118 12.82 -3.48 -1.81
N GLU A 119 13.62 -3.19 -0.79
CA GLU A 119 14.95 -2.63 -0.92
C GLU A 119 15.88 -3.60 -1.65
N GLY A 120 16.56 -3.11 -2.69
CA GLY A 120 17.43 -3.91 -3.54
C GLY A 120 16.72 -4.78 -4.58
N ARG A 121 15.38 -4.77 -4.65
CA ARG A 121 14.61 -5.49 -5.68
C ARG A 121 14.18 -4.57 -6.82
N SER A 122 13.93 -5.16 -7.98
CA SER A 122 13.39 -4.43 -9.13
C SER A 122 11.87 -4.24 -9.00
N ALA A 123 11.33 -3.21 -9.64
CA ALA A 123 9.89 -3.00 -9.73
C ALA A 123 9.14 -4.23 -10.29
N GLN A 124 9.74 -4.94 -11.26
CA GLN A 124 9.17 -6.15 -11.85
C GLN A 124 9.06 -7.29 -10.83
N MET A 125 10.07 -7.47 -9.98
CA MET A 125 10.01 -8.48 -8.91
C MET A 125 8.92 -8.15 -7.89
N ILE A 126 8.75 -6.86 -7.55
CA ILE A 126 7.66 -6.42 -6.67
C ILE A 126 6.31 -6.62 -7.33
N ALA A 127 6.19 -6.33 -8.62
CA ALA A 127 4.97 -6.52 -9.38
C ALA A 127 4.54 -7.99 -9.42
N GLN A 128 5.47 -8.90 -9.77
CA GLN A 128 5.20 -10.34 -9.81
C GLN A 128 4.81 -10.90 -8.44
N HIS A 129 5.50 -10.47 -7.38
CA HIS A 129 5.15 -10.89 -6.02
C HIS A 129 3.73 -10.43 -5.64
N LEU A 130 3.41 -9.17 -5.91
CA LEU A 130 2.08 -8.63 -5.63
C LEU A 130 1.00 -9.28 -6.49
N GLU A 131 1.26 -9.53 -7.77
CA GLU A 131 0.31 -10.21 -8.66
C GLU A 131 -0.08 -11.59 -8.10
N MET A 132 0.90 -12.39 -7.66
CA MET A 132 0.62 -13.68 -7.00
C MET A 132 -0.21 -13.51 -5.73
N ALA A 133 0.10 -12.50 -4.91
CA ALA A 133 -0.64 -12.26 -3.67
C ALA A 133 -2.07 -11.74 -3.94
N LEU A 134 -2.26 -10.90 -4.96
CA LEU A 134 -3.59 -10.45 -5.38
C LEU A 134 -4.41 -11.64 -5.91
N ASP A 135 -3.80 -12.51 -6.71
CA ASP A 135 -4.48 -13.71 -7.20
C ASP A 135 -4.87 -14.66 -6.06
N GLU A 136 -4.04 -14.77 -5.01
CA GLU A 136 -4.34 -15.60 -3.84
C GLU A 136 -5.44 -15.01 -2.94
N PHE A 137 -5.39 -13.70 -2.67
CA PHE A 137 -6.22 -13.08 -1.63
C PHE A 137 -7.43 -12.32 -2.17
N CYS A 138 -7.34 -11.77 -3.38
CA CYS A 138 -8.37 -10.95 -4.04
C CYS A 138 -9.21 -11.70 -5.07
N THR A 139 -9.04 -13.03 -5.23
CA THR A 139 -9.98 -13.82 -6.01
C THR A 139 -11.24 -14.16 -5.19
N PRO A 140 -12.44 -14.09 -5.79
CA PRO A 140 -13.65 -14.59 -5.15
C PRO A 140 -13.51 -16.09 -4.87
N ALA A 141 -13.97 -16.55 -3.72
CA ALA A 141 -13.89 -17.96 -3.32
C ALA A 141 -14.72 -18.93 -4.22
N ASN A 142 -15.30 -18.46 -5.32
CA ASN A 142 -16.13 -19.23 -6.26
C ASN A 142 -15.98 -18.72 -7.72
N ALA A 143 -14.78 -18.80 -8.29
CA ALA A 143 -14.58 -18.73 -9.74
C ALA A 143 -14.41 -20.14 -10.33
#